data_AF-A0A7G6YC68-F1
#
_entry.id   AF-A0A7G6YC68-F1
#
_cell.length_a   1.000
_cell.length_b   1.000
_cell.length_c   1.000
_cell.angle_alpha   90.00
_cell.angle_beta   90.00
_cell.angle_gamma   90.00
#
_symmetry.space_group_name_H-M   'P 1'
#
loop_
_entity.id
_entity.type
_entity.pdbx_description
1 polymer ?
#
loop_
_entity_poly.entity_id
_entity_poly.type
_entity_poly.pdbx_seq_one_letter_code
_entity_poly.pdbx_strand_id
1 'polypeptide(L)' 'MTRTTTFHARLLRSGVDPQTVTVRASSDVPPRTLRRAAGGGGALNFDVYALLDADGWPASATYTYVESLSREPSAADE' A
#
# COMPACT_ATOMS: atom_id res chain seq x y z
N MET A 1 11.67 16.73 12.52
CA MET A 1 10.21 16.51 12.42
C MET A 1 9.95 15.80 11.12
N THR A 2 9.42 14.58 11.12
CA THR A 2 9.00 13.90 9.88
C THR A 2 7.67 14.50 9.45
N ARG A 3 7.59 15.02 8.21
CA ARG A 3 6.35 15.60 7.69
C ARG A 3 5.39 14.46 7.34
N THR A 4 4.18 14.51 7.89
CA THR A 4 3.11 13.58 7.49
C THR A 4 2.45 14.10 6.22
N THR A 5 2.57 13.33 5.14
CA THR A 5 2.00 13.64 3.83
C THR A 5 0.80 12.72 3.58
N THR A 6 -0.34 13.30 3.26
CA THR A 6 -1.53 12.55 2.80
C THR A 6 -1.58 12.64 1.29
N PHE A 7 -1.67 11.50 0.60
CA PHE A 7 -1.64 11.44 -0.86
C PHE A 7 -2.58 10.34 -1.40
N HIS A 8 -2.90 10.44 -2.69
CA HIS A 8 -3.70 9.45 -3.40
C HIS A 8 -2.79 8.41 -4.07
N ALA A 9 -2.81 7.17 -3.59
CA ALA A 9 -2.11 6.06 -4.22
C ALA A 9 -3.03 5.37 -5.25
N ARG A 10 -2.62 5.38 -6.51
CA ARG A 10 -3.29 4.61 -7.58
C ARG A 10 -2.66 3.23 -7.65
N LEU A 11 -3.44 2.21 -7.34
CA LEU A 11 -3.02 0.81 -7.29
C LEU A 11 -3.40 0.12 -8.60
N LEU A 12 -2.42 -0.45 -9.29
CA LEU A 12 -2.58 -1.21 -10.52
C LEU A 12 -2.41 -2.70 -10.22
N ARG A 13 -3.33 -3.53 -10.71
CA ARG A 13 -3.23 -5.00 -10.62
C ARG A 13 -3.71 -5.59 -11.94
N SER A 14 -2.98 -6.58 -12.47
CA SER A 14 -3.37 -7.22 -13.72
C SER A 14 -4.73 -7.91 -13.58
N GLY A 15 -5.62 -7.70 -14.55
CA GLY A 15 -6.96 -8.28 -14.57
C GLY A 15 -7.94 -7.67 -13.57
N VAL A 16 -7.59 -6.56 -12.90
CA VAL A 16 -8.46 -5.85 -11.95
C VAL A 16 -8.47 -4.36 -12.29
N ASP A 17 -9.62 -3.71 -12.15
CA ASP A 17 -9.71 -2.26 -12.32
C ASP A 17 -8.79 -1.51 -11.36
N PRO A 18 -8.10 -0.45 -11.83
CA PRO A 18 -7.28 0.40 -10.99
C PRO A 18 -8.05 0.95 -9.79
N GLN A 19 -7.46 0.85 -8.59
CA GLN A 19 -8.07 1.37 -7.36
C GLN A 19 -7.28 2.55 -6.82
N THR A 20 -7.96 3.66 -6.51
CA THR A 20 -7.33 4.81 -5.84
C THR A 20 -7.63 4.78 -4.35
N VAL A 21 -6.60 4.98 -3.52
CA VAL A 21 -6.70 4.91 -2.06
C VAL A 21 -5.97 6.08 -1.43
N THR A 22 -6.51 6.62 -0.33
CA THR A 22 -5.84 7.70 0.41
C THR A 22 -4.89 7.11 1.43
N VAL A 23 -3.61 7.45 1.33
CA VAL A 23 -2.54 6.94 2.22
C VAL A 23 -1.93 8.10 2.99
N ARG A 24 -1.58 7.85 4.24
CA ARG A 24 -0.75 8.75 5.05
C ARG A 24 0.65 8.17 5.16
N ALA A 25 1.65 8.94 4.76
CA ALA A 25 3.06 8.57 4.89
C ALA A 25 3.78 9.61 5.74
N SER A 26 4.60 9.16 6.69
CA SER A 26 5.46 10.03 7.50
C SER A 26 6.79 10.30 6.78
N SER A 27 6.72 10.77 5.54
CA SER A 27 7.88 11.02 4.68
C SER A 27 7.62 12.15 3.70
N ASP A 28 8.70 12.85 3.33
CA ASP A 28 8.72 13.87 2.28
C ASP A 28 8.92 13.28 0.87
N VAL A 29 9.19 11.97 0.78
CA VAL A 29 9.30 11.20 -0.47
C VAL A 29 8.24 10.10 -0.54
N PRO A 30 7.80 9.68 -1.74
CA PRO A 30 6.83 8.60 -1.87
C PRO A 30 7.40 7.30 -1.28
N PRO A 31 6.62 6.56 -0.48
CA PRO A 31 7.06 5.25 0.00
C PRO A 31 7.30 4.31 -1.18
N ARG A 32 8.40 3.57 -1.16
CA ARG A 32 8.75 2.64 -2.24
C ARG A 32 7.81 1.43 -2.32
N THR A 33 7.17 1.11 -1.20
CA THR A 33 6.31 -0.05 -1.05
C THR A 33 5.11 0.31 -0.20
N LEU A 34 3.92 -0.14 -0.63
CA LEU A 34 2.69 -0.06 0.13
C LEU A 34 2.19 -1.47 0.45
N ARG A 35 1.81 -1.68 1.71
CA ARG A 35 1.19 -2.93 2.16
C ARG A 35 -0.26 -2.66 2.52
N ARG A 36 -1.18 -3.39 1.90
CA ARG A 36 -2.62 -3.23 2.10
C ARG A 36 -3.22 -4.57 2.51
N ALA A 37 -4.12 -4.58 3.48
CA ALA A 37 -4.92 -5.77 3.74
C ALA A 37 -5.76 -6.12 2.50
N ALA A 38 -5.69 -7.37 2.05
CA ALA A 38 -6.44 -7.88 0.91
C ALA A 38 -7.93 -8.17 1.26
N GLY A 39 -8.38 -7.82 2.47
CA GLY A 39 -9.74 -8.01 2.96
C GLY A 39 -10.07 -7.15 4.19
N GLY A 40 -11.35 -7.18 4.61
CA GLY A 40 -11.86 -6.47 5.79
C GLY A 40 -11.24 -6.93 7.12
N GLY A 41 -11.44 -6.13 8.18
CA GLY A 41 -10.76 -6.20 9.48
C GLY A 41 -10.52 -7.62 10.02
N GLY A 42 -9.24 -8.01 10.11
CA GLY A 42 -8.79 -9.34 10.53
C GLY A 42 -8.06 -10.12 9.42
N ALA A 43 -8.01 -9.61 8.19
CA ALA A 43 -7.32 -10.26 7.09
C ALA A 43 -5.84 -10.50 7.41
N LEU A 44 -5.46 -11.77 7.40
CA LEU A 44 -4.08 -12.23 7.44
C LEU A 44 -3.38 -12.07 6.09
N ASN A 45 -4.11 -11.73 5.02
CA ASN A 45 -3.56 -11.54 3.69
C ASN A 45 -3.33 -10.06 3.41
N PHE A 46 -2.14 -9.75 2.91
CA PHE A 46 -1.69 -8.41 2.59
C PHE A 46 -1.18 -8.35 1.15
N ASP A 47 -1.81 -7.53 0.33
CA ASP A 47 -1.28 -7.20 -0.98
C ASP A 47 -0.16 -6.17 -0.85
N VAL A 48 0.96 -6.46 -1.50
CA VAL A 48 2.14 -5.60 -1.57
C VAL A 48 2.17 -4.94 -2.94
N TYR A 49 2.30 -3.61 -2.93
CA TYR A 49 2.41 -2.80 -4.13
C TYR A 49 3.74 -2.04 -4.13
N ALA A 50 4.46 -2.06 -5.24
CA ALA A 50 5.70 -1.30 -5.43
C ALA A 50 5.43 0.00 -6.19
N LEU A 51 6.15 1.05 -5.83
CA LEU A 51 6.09 2.34 -6.52
C LEU A 51 6.50 2.17 -7.98
N LEU A 52 5.58 2.50 -8.89
CA LEU A 52 5.80 2.48 -10.32
C LEU A 52 6.16 3.86 -10.85
N ASP A 53 5.40 4.87 -10.42
CA ASP A 53 5.55 6.26 -10.84
C ASP A 53 5.21 7.22 -9.69
N ALA A 54 5.93 8.34 -9.64
CA ALA A 54 5.83 9.35 -8.59
C ALA A 54 5.73 10.78 -9.14
N ASP A 55 5.45 10.96 -10.44
CA ASP A 55 5.37 12.28 -11.08
C ASP A 55 4.38 13.22 -10.36
N GLY A 56 3.30 12.66 -9.81
CA GLY A 56 2.28 13.41 -9.07
C GLY A 56 2.59 13.71 -7.60
N TRP A 57 3.77 13.39 -7.08
CA TRP A 57 4.09 13.59 -5.66
C TRP A 57 4.21 15.08 -5.31
N PRO A 58 3.70 15.56 -4.14
CA PRO A 58 3.14 14.81 -3.01
C PRO A 58 1.63 14.55 -3.05
N ALA A 59 0.93 14.93 -4.12
CA ALA A 59 -0.53 14.76 -4.20
C ALA A 59 -0.94 13.32 -4.54
N SER A 60 -0.17 12.64 -5.38
CA SER A 60 -0.48 11.29 -5.86
C SER A 60 0.76 10.49 -6.25
N ALA A 61 0.63 9.17 -6.29
CA ALA A 61 1.67 8.27 -6.79
C ALA A 61 1.02 6.96 -7.31
N THR A 62 1.65 6.33 -8.29
CA THR A 62 1.15 5.10 -8.92
C THR A 62 1.97 3.91 -8.44
N TYR A 63 1.28 2.83 -8.09
CA TYR A 63 1.89 1.60 -7.59
C TYR A 63 1.36 0.40 -8.37
N THR A 64 2.20 -0.59 -8.57
CA THR A 64 1.82 -1.87 -9.17
C THR A 64 1.83 -2.97 -8.13
N TYR A 65 0.86 -3.88 -8.21
CA TYR A 65 0.82 -5.10 -7.43
C TYR A 65 2.07 -5.95 -7.71
N VAL A 66 2.67 -6.48 -6.66
CA VAL A 66 3.84 -7.36 -6.72
C VAL A 66 3.44 -8.75 -6.28
N GLU A 67 2.92 -8.88 -5.06
CA GLU A 67 2.61 -10.15 -4.42
C GLU A 67 1.58 -9.99 -3.30
N SER A 68 0.97 -11.10 -2.89
CA SER A 68 0.16 -11.18 -1.68
C SER A 68 0.92 -11.99 -0.63
N LEU A 69 1.08 -11.40 0.55
CA LEU A 69 1.69 -12.02 1.71
C LEU A 69 0.61 -12.48 2.68
N SER A 70 0.67 -13.73 3.13
CA SER A 70 -0.15 -14.22 4.23
C SER A 70 0.68 -14.16 5.52
N ARG A 71 0.14 -13.52 6.56
CA ARG A 71 0.63 -13.63 7.92
C ARG A 71 0.07 -14.93 8.48
N GLU A 72 0.91 -15.89 8.79
CA GLU A 72 0.48 -17.02 9.62
C GLU A 72 -0.03 -16.46 10.95
N PRO A 73 -1.18 -16.93 11.47
CA PRO A 73 -1.60 -16.56 12.81
C PRO A 73 -0.44 -16.95 13.73
N SER A 74 0.17 -15.97 14.40
CA SER A 74 1.19 -16.26 15.39
C SER A 74 0.54 -17.18 16.42
N ALA A 75 0.92 -18.45 16.44
CA ALA A 75 0.62 -19.36 17.52
C ALA A 75 1.40 -18.87 18.76
N ALA A 76 0.80 -17.90 19.45
CA ALA A 76 1.20 -17.37 20.75
C ALA A 76 -0.10 -16.77 21.31
N ASP A 77 -0.72 -17.28 22.36
CA ASP A 77 -0.19 -17.88 23.59
C ASP A 77 -1.35 -18.68 24.23
N GLU A 78 -1.15 -19.95 24.58
CA GLU A 78 -1.97 -20.65 25.60
C GLU A 78 -1.42 -20.32 27.00
#